data_AF-A0A7Y2VGY4-F1
#
_entry.id   AF-A0A7Y2VGY4-F1
#
_cell.length_a   1.000
_cell.length_b   1.000
_cell.length_c   1.000
_cell.angle_alpha   90.00
_cell.angle_beta   90.00
_cell.angle_gamma   90.00
#
_symmetry.space_group_name_H-M   'P 1'
#
loop_
_entity.id
_entity.type
_entity.pdbx_description
1 polymer ?
#
loop_
_entity_poly.entity_id
_entity_poly.type
_entity_poly.pdbx_seq_one_letter_code
_entity_poly.pdbx_strand_id
1 'polypeptide(L)'
;MKPERRHDIDWLRVIAIGLLLIYHIAIVFQPWAMFIGFIRGPELMESLWTPMTALNVWRIPLLFYVSGMGVYFALRKRNWKQLLKERSRRILLPFVFGFLAITPLHMYIFQEFYNLPLSY
;
A
#
# COMPACT_ATOMS: atom_id res chain seq x y z
N MET A 1 12.69 5.06 -33.59
CA MET A 1 12.20 5.94 -32.51
C MET A 1 12.50 5.30 -31.17
N LYS A 2 13.26 5.99 -30.30
CA LYS A 2 13.45 5.55 -28.91
C LYS A 2 12.08 5.64 -28.22
N PRO A 3 11.64 4.62 -27.47
CA PRO A 3 10.39 4.72 -26.72
C PRO A 3 10.53 5.83 -25.69
N GLU A 4 9.80 6.92 -25.88
CA GLU A 4 9.76 8.04 -24.95
C GLU A 4 9.08 7.59 -23.66
N ARG A 5 9.73 7.83 -22.52
CA ARG A 5 9.21 7.45 -21.21
C ARG A 5 8.07 8.39 -20.86
N ARG A 6 6.89 7.83 -20.57
CA ARG A 6 5.71 8.60 -20.15
C ARG A 6 5.82 9.06 -18.71
N HIS A 7 6.44 10.23 -18.53
CA HIS A 7 6.64 10.87 -17.23
C HIS A 7 5.31 11.21 -16.54
N ASP A 8 4.28 11.56 -17.32
CA ASP A 8 2.89 11.75 -16.92
C ASP A 8 2.33 10.56 -16.12
N ILE A 9 2.49 9.35 -16.62
CA ILE A 9 2.00 8.12 -15.96
C ILE A 9 2.81 7.82 -14.69
N ASP A 10 4.12 8.08 -14.73
CA ASP A 10 4.98 7.89 -13.57
C ASP A 10 4.64 8.88 -12.43
N TRP A 11 4.35 10.15 -12.75
CA TRP A 11 3.92 11.16 -11.78
C TRP A 11 2.57 10.82 -11.14
N LEU A 12 1.60 10.34 -11.92
CA LEU A 12 0.31 9.87 -11.37
C LEU A 12 0.52 8.79 -10.30
N ARG A 13 1.47 7.87 -10.51
CA ARG A 13 1.81 6.84 -9.52
C ARG A 13 2.45 7.45 -8.28
N VAL A 14 3.41 8.36 -8.45
CA VAL A 14 4.10 9.03 -7.32
C VAL A 14 3.09 9.76 -6.44
N ILE A 15 2.17 10.52 -7.04
CA ILE A 15 1.11 11.23 -6.32
C ILE A 15 0.21 10.22 -5.59
N ALA A 16 -0.22 9.15 -6.25
CA ALA A 16 -1.08 8.13 -5.63
C ALA A 16 -0.42 7.43 -4.43
N ILE A 17 0.89 7.14 -4.51
CA ILE A 17 1.66 6.56 -3.39
C ILE A 17 1.87 7.60 -2.28
N GLY A 18 2.15 8.86 -2.61
CA GLY A 18 2.29 9.93 -1.62
C GLY A 18 1.01 10.15 -0.82
N LEU A 19 -0.14 10.19 -1.51
CA LEU A 19 -1.46 10.27 -0.87
C LEU A 19 -1.75 9.05 0.00
N LEU A 20 -1.29 7.86 -0.40
CA LEU A 20 -1.41 6.65 0.41
C LEU A 20 -0.64 6.78 1.72
N LEU A 21 0.55 7.40 1.71
CA LEU A 21 1.34 7.60 2.92
C LEU A 21 0.61 8.53 3.91
N ILE A 22 0.06 9.65 3.41
CA ILE A 22 -0.76 10.56 4.22
C ILE A 22 -1.98 9.83 4.80
N TYR A 23 -2.64 9.00 3.99
CA TYR A 23 -3.76 8.19 4.43
C TYR A 23 -3.38 7.27 5.59
N HIS A 24 -2.23 6.59 5.54
CA HIS A 24 -1.79 5.71 6.63
C HIS A 24 -1.43 6.46 7.91
N ILE A 25 -0.87 7.67 7.82
CA ILE A 25 -0.61 8.51 9.00
C ILE A 25 -1.93 8.89 9.68
N ALA A 26 -2.94 9.26 8.88
CA ALA A 26 -4.23 9.68 9.41
C ALA A 26 -4.99 8.54 10.12
N ILE A 27 -4.71 7.27 9.80
CA ILE A 27 -5.28 6.10 10.50
C ILE A 27 -4.98 6.11 12.00
N VAL A 28 -3.80 6.59 12.42
CA VAL A 28 -3.38 6.61 13.84
C VAL A 28 -4.34 7.41 14.73
N PHE A 29 -5.05 8.38 14.15
CA PHE A 29 -6.02 9.24 14.85
C PHE A 29 -7.46 8.70 14.81
N GLN A 30 -7.66 7.50 14.24
CA GLN A 30 -8.98 6.89 14.10
C GLN A 30 -9.29 5.93 15.26
N PRO A 31 -10.54 5.86 15.74
CA PRO A 31 -10.92 4.99 16.86
C PRO A 31 -10.73 3.50 16.55
N TRP A 32 -10.85 3.11 15.27
CA TRP A 32 -10.74 1.72 14.81
C TRP A 32 -9.31 1.29 14.43
N ALA A 33 -8.31 2.16 14.61
CA ALA A 33 -6.91 1.88 14.31
C ALA A 33 -6.38 0.60 14.99
N MET A 34 -6.83 0.35 16.22
CA MET A 34 -6.45 -0.84 16.99
C MET A 34 -6.87 -2.15 16.29
N PHE A 35 -8.04 -2.19 15.64
CA PHE A 35 -8.55 -3.40 14.97
C PHE A 35 -7.70 -3.83 13.77
N ILE A 36 -6.89 -2.91 13.23
CA ILE A 36 -6.03 -3.16 12.07
C ILE A 36 -4.54 -3.16 12.44
N GLY A 37 -4.21 -3.27 13.74
CA GLY A 37 -2.82 -3.36 14.22
C GLY A 37 -2.07 -2.03 14.31
N PHE A 38 -2.77 -0.89 14.23
CA PHE A 38 -2.14 0.42 14.37
C PHE A 38 -2.14 0.87 15.83
N ILE A 39 -0.99 1.38 16.28
CA ILE A 39 -0.88 2.06 17.57
C ILE A 39 -1.65 3.38 17.46
N ARG A 40 -2.67 3.52 18.30
CA ARG A 40 -3.57 4.67 18.34
C ARG A 40 -2.97 5.82 19.14
N GLY A 41 -3.13 7.04 18.65
CA GLY A 41 -2.80 8.26 19.40
C GLY A 41 -3.72 8.50 20.62
N PRO A 42 -3.33 9.39 21.54
CA PRO A 42 -4.17 9.78 22.68
C PRO A 42 -5.38 10.62 22.25
N GLU A 43 -5.22 11.46 21.22
CA GLU A 43 -6.29 12.29 20.67
C GLU A 43 -6.87 11.65 19.39
N LEU A 44 -8.21 11.63 19.32
CA LEU A 44 -8.95 11.10 18.18
C LEU A 44 -9.50 12.22 17.32
N MET A 45 -9.37 12.08 16.01
CA MET A 45 -9.87 13.04 15.03
C MET A 45 -10.79 12.35 14.03
N GLU A 46 -12.05 12.15 14.42
CA GLU A 46 -13.05 11.49 13.57
C GLU A 46 -13.38 12.30 12.31
N SER A 47 -13.23 13.62 12.36
CA SER A 47 -13.45 14.49 11.19
C SER A 47 -12.48 14.20 10.03
N LEU A 48 -11.31 13.61 10.30
CA LEU A 48 -10.37 13.17 9.26
C LEU A 48 -10.92 11.99 8.44
N TRP A 49 -11.89 11.24 8.96
CA TRP A 49 -12.45 10.09 8.26
C TRP A 49 -13.13 10.46 6.94
N THR A 50 -13.82 11.60 6.90
CA THR A 50 -14.52 12.09 5.70
C THR A 50 -13.56 12.31 4.52
N PRO A 51 -12.50 13.15 4.63
CA PRO A 51 -11.52 13.30 3.57
C PRO A 51 -10.76 12.00 3.31
N MET A 52 -10.47 11.18 4.32
CA MET A 52 -9.83 9.88 4.12
C MET A 52 -10.66 8.92 3.26
N THR A 53 -11.97 8.86 3.46
CA THR A 53 -12.86 7.97 2.72
C THR A 53 -12.96 8.41 1.27
N ALA A 54 -13.13 9.72 1.03
CA ALA A 54 -13.02 10.30 -0.31
C ALA A 54 -11.67 9.95 -0.93
N LEU A 55 -10.58 10.04 -0.14
CA LEU A 55 -9.24 9.68 -0.56
C LEU A 55 -9.05 8.18 -0.90
N ASN A 56 -9.89 7.30 -0.37
CA ASN A 56 -9.83 5.88 -0.70
C ASN A 56 -10.58 5.57 -2.01
N VAL A 57 -11.76 6.19 -2.18
CA VAL A 57 -12.67 5.96 -3.32
C VAL A 57 -12.02 6.33 -4.66
N TRP A 58 -11.36 7.49 -4.76
CA TRP A 58 -10.71 7.94 -5.99
C TRP A 58 -9.37 7.25 -6.29
N ARG A 59 -8.62 6.85 -5.25
CA ARG A 59 -7.24 6.37 -5.37
C ARG A 59 -7.18 4.98 -5.97
N ILE A 60 -8.06 4.08 -5.53
CA ILE A 60 -8.08 2.69 -6.00
C ILE A 60 -8.29 2.62 -7.53
N PRO A 61 -9.32 3.27 -8.11
CA PRO A 61 -9.51 3.33 -9.56
C PRO A 61 -8.30 3.90 -10.31
N LEU A 62 -7.69 4.97 -9.78
CA LEU A 62 -6.51 5.60 -10.41
C LEU A 62 -5.32 4.64 -10.45
N LEU A 63 -5.05 3.93 -9.36
CA LEU A 63 -3.99 2.91 -9.31
C LEU A 63 -4.26 1.75 -10.29
N PHE A 64 -5.52 1.29 -10.38
CA PHE A 64 -5.90 0.26 -11.36
C PHE A 64 -5.72 0.74 -12.80
N TYR A 65 -6.10 1.98 -13.10
CA TYR A 65 -5.91 2.58 -14.42
C TYR A 65 -4.42 2.65 -14.81
N VAL A 66 -3.59 3.20 -13.93
CA VAL A 66 -2.12 3.31 -14.14
C VAL A 66 -1.47 1.92 -14.26
N SER A 67 -1.89 0.96 -13.44
CA SER A 67 -1.40 -0.42 -13.50
C SER A 67 -1.80 -1.12 -14.80
N GLY A 68 -3.06 -0.97 -15.22
CA GLY A 68 -3.59 -1.54 -16.47
C GLY A 68 -2.85 -1.02 -17.70
N MET A 69 -2.61 0.29 -17.78
CA MET A 69 -1.76 0.89 -18.83
C MET A 69 -0.34 0.32 -18.83
N GLY A 70 0.25 0.15 -17.64
CA GLY A 70 1.59 -0.42 -17.50
C GLY A 70 1.68 -1.86 -18.00
N VAL A 71 0.67 -2.69 -17.73
CA VAL A 71 0.57 -4.06 -18.22
C VAL A 71 0.35 -4.09 -19.73
N TYR A 72 -0.51 -3.21 -20.26
CA TYR A 72 -0.78 -3.10 -21.69
C TYR A 72 0.50 -2.78 -22.49
N PHE A 73 1.29 -1.80 -22.06
CA PHE A 73 2.56 -1.47 -22.74
C PHE A 73 3.61 -2.56 -22.57
N ALA A 74 3.61 -3.29 -21.44
CA ALA A 74 4.54 -4.40 -21.21
C ALA A 74 4.23 -5.60 -22.12
N LEU A 75 2.94 -5.95 -22.29
CA LEU A 75 2.49 -7.04 -23.16
C LEU A 75 2.77 -6.76 -24.64
N ARG A 76 2.76 -5.50 -25.08
CA ARG A 76 3.15 -5.13 -26.46
C ARG A 76 4.62 -5.42 -26.79
N LYS A 77 5.49 -5.56 -25.79
CA LYS A 77 6.95 -5.75 -26.00
C LYS A 77 7.45 -7.13 -25.59
N ARG A 78 6.67 -7.93 -24.85
CA ARG A 78 7.13 -9.20 -24.23
C ARG A 78 6.01 -10.22 -24.11
N ASN A 79 6.38 -11.50 -24.08
CA ASN A 79 5.46 -12.61 -23.86
C ASN A 79 4.92 -12.61 -22.40
N TRP A 80 3.63 -12.87 -22.23
CA TRP A 80 2.91 -12.75 -20.95
C TRP A 80 3.49 -13.63 -19.83
N LYS A 81 3.96 -14.84 -20.17
CA LYS A 81 4.60 -15.77 -19.21
C LYS A 81 5.90 -15.20 -18.62
N GLN A 82 6.69 -14.52 -19.44
CA GLN A 82 7.93 -13.90 -18.99
C GLN A 82 7.66 -12.71 -18.08
N LEU A 83 6.65 -11.89 -18.42
CA LEU A 83 6.22 -10.76 -17.59
C LEU A 83 5.76 -11.22 -16.21
N LEU A 84 4.91 -12.26 -16.14
CA LEU A 84 4.43 -12.82 -14.87
C LEU A 84 5.58 -13.37 -14.02
N LYS A 85 6.53 -14.11 -14.61
CA LYS A 85 7.66 -14.68 -13.86
C LYS A 85 8.55 -13.58 -13.26
N GLU A 86 8.87 -12.55 -14.04
CA GLU A 86 9.70 -11.43 -13.57
C GLU A 86 9.00 -10.63 -12.46
N ARG A 87 7.71 -10.33 -12.63
CA ARG A 87 6.91 -9.58 -11.63
C ARG A 87 6.73 -10.39 -10.36
N SER A 88 6.38 -11.67 -10.48
CA SER A 88 6.17 -12.55 -9.33
C SER A 88 7.42 -12.66 -8.49
N ARG A 89 8.60 -12.87 -9.09
CA ARG A 89 9.85 -12.92 -8.33
C ARG A 89 10.18 -11.60 -7.64
N ARG A 90 9.90 -10.45 -8.28
CA ARG A 90 10.14 -9.12 -7.69
C ARG A 90 9.13 -8.73 -6.61
N ILE A 91 7.92 -9.27 -6.64
CA ILE A 91 6.86 -8.94 -5.67
C ILE A 91 6.82 -9.96 -4.54
N LEU A 92 6.81 -11.25 -4.85
CA LEU A 92 6.68 -12.33 -3.86
C LEU A 92 7.90 -12.42 -2.95
N LEU A 93 9.11 -12.18 -3.46
CA LEU A 93 10.31 -12.31 -2.63
C LEU A 93 10.36 -11.24 -1.51
N PRO A 94 10.15 -9.94 -1.80
CA PRO A 94 9.97 -8.94 -0.74
C PRO A 94 8.73 -9.18 0.12
N PHE A 95 7.63 -9.68 -0.46
CA PHE A 95 6.41 -9.95 0.29
C PHE A 95 6.61 -11.04 1.34
N VAL A 96 7.20 -12.19 0.97
CA VAL A 96 7.47 -13.30 1.90
C VAL A 96 8.44 -12.85 2.99
N PHE A 97 9.49 -12.10 2.63
CA PHE A 97 10.41 -11.53 3.61
C PHE A 97 9.70 -10.59 4.59
N GLY A 98 8.89 -9.66 4.09
CA GLY A 98 8.12 -8.74 4.93
C GLY A 98 7.13 -9.47 5.84
N PHE A 99 6.44 -10.48 5.30
CA PHE A 99 5.51 -11.29 6.07
C PHE A 99 6.19 -12.09 7.19
N LEU A 100 7.38 -12.65 6.95
CA LEU A 100 8.07 -13.47 7.95
C LEU A 100 8.89 -12.65 8.95
N ALA A 101 9.51 -11.55 8.51
CA ALA A 101 10.38 -10.75 9.37
C ALA A 101 9.67 -9.56 10.01
N ILE A 102 8.85 -8.83 9.25
CA ILE A 102 8.27 -7.55 9.69
C ILE A 102 6.94 -7.78 10.41
N THR A 103 6.06 -8.64 9.90
CA THR A 103 4.74 -8.86 10.50
C THR A 103 4.80 -9.40 11.93
N PRO A 104 5.60 -10.42 12.28
CA PRO A 104 5.67 -10.92 13.66
C PRO A 104 6.28 -9.89 14.60
N LEU A 105 7.32 -9.17 14.15
CA LEU A 105 7.93 -8.08 14.91
C LEU A 105 6.93 -6.96 15.21
N HIS A 106 6.17 -6.56 14.19
CA HIS A 106 5.11 -5.56 14.34
C HIS A 106 4.04 -6.00 15.34
N MET A 107 3.57 -7.26 15.26
CA MET A 107 2.58 -7.80 16.19
C MET A 107 3.13 -7.90 17.61
N TYR A 108 4.39 -8.28 17.79
CA TYR A 108 5.04 -8.31 19.09
C TYR A 108 5.09 -6.91 19.74
N ILE A 109 5.54 -5.90 18.97
CA ILE A 109 5.57 -4.50 19.44
C ILE A 109 4.16 -4.00 19.79
N PHE A 110 3.17 -4.34 18.96
CA PHE A 110 1.78 -3.96 19.19
C PHE A 110 1.20 -4.62 20.46
N GLN A 111 1.45 -5.91 20.68
CA GLN A 111 1.02 -6.62 21.88
C GLN A 111 1.67 -6.05 23.15
N GLU A 112 2.97 -5.80 23.11
CA GLU A 112 3.72 -5.19 24.22
C GLU A 112 3.16 -3.80 24.56
N PHE A 113 2.92 -2.96 23.54
CA PHE A 113 2.38 -1.61 23.72
C PHE A 113 0.99 -1.61 24.40
N TYR A 114 0.14 -2.58 24.07
CA TYR A 114 -1.21 -2.71 24.63
C TYR A 114 -1.32 -3.66 25.82
N ASN A 115 -0.20 -4.23 26.30
CA ASN A 115 -0.17 -5.28 27.33
C ASN A 115 -1.13 -6.45 27.02
N LEU A 116 -1.25 -6.82 25.75
CA LEU A 116 -2.09 -7.93 25.32
C LEU A 116 -1.38 -9.26 25.61
N PRO A 117 -2.09 -10.28 26.13
CA PRO A 117 -1.50 -11.59 26.30
C PRO A 117 -1.12 -12.17 24.93
N LEU A 118 -0.03 -12.94 24.90
CA LEU A 118 0.36 -13.75 23.75
C LEU A 118 -0.74 -14.81 23.53
N SER A 119 -1.74 -14.51 22.71
CA SER A 119 -2.69 -15.53 22.26
C SER A 119 -2.05 -16.33 21.14
N TYR A 120 -1.68 -17.57 21.46
CA TYR A 120 -1.24 -18.59 20.50
C TYR A 120 -2.41 -19.10 19.66
#